data_AF-A0A2V6WL67-F1
#
_entry.id   AF-A0A2V6WL67-F1
#
_cell.length_a   1.000
_cell.length_b   1.000
_cell.length_c   1.000
_cell.angle_alpha   90.00
_cell.angle_beta   90.00
_cell.angle_gamma   90.00
#
_symmetry.space_group_name_H-M   'P 1'
#
loop_
_entity.id
_entity.type
_entity.pdbx_description
1 polymer ?
#
loop_
_entity_poly.entity_id
_entity_poly.type
_entity_poly.pdbx_seq_one_letter_code
_entity_poly.pdbx_strand_id
1 'polypeptide(L)'
;MKMRSAYVAGLAAVILGVISAALAAEVAAPPFYDLLPFDYPGPLIRVCRTEYGICLIPFTIMPGTPCECVTAEGIWVHGVSIH
;
A
#
# COMPACT_ATOMS: atom_id res chain seq x y z
N MET A 1 8.99 41.85 -22.66
CA MET A 1 8.15 40.63 -22.69
C MET A 1 8.91 39.31 -22.45
N LYS A 2 10.25 39.24 -22.58
CA LYS A 2 11.05 37.99 -22.41
C LYS A 2 11.00 37.36 -21.00
N MET A 3 10.96 38.18 -19.94
CA MET A 3 11.00 37.70 -18.53
C MET A 3 9.73 36.96 -18.09
N ARG A 4 8.57 37.35 -18.62
CA ARG A 4 7.28 36.70 -18.29
C ARG A 4 7.20 35.27 -18.83
N SER A 5 7.84 35.02 -19.98
CA SER A 5 7.88 33.70 -20.61
C SER A 5 8.78 32.71 -19.86
N ALA A 6 9.91 33.16 -19.33
CA ALA A 6 10.80 32.31 -18.52
C ALA A 6 10.16 31.92 -17.18
N TYR A 7 9.41 32.82 -16.55
CA TYR A 7 8.68 32.55 -15.32
C TYR A 7 7.58 31.51 -15.51
N VAL A 8 6.83 31.61 -16.60
CA VAL A 8 5.77 30.65 -16.96
C VAL A 8 6.36 29.26 -17.24
N ALA A 9 7.51 29.19 -17.93
CA ALA A 9 8.19 27.93 -18.20
C ALA A 9 8.74 27.27 -16.92
N GLY A 10 9.29 28.05 -15.99
CA GLY A 10 9.76 27.55 -14.70
C GLY A 10 8.62 27.00 -13.84
N LEU A 11 7.49 27.71 -13.78
CA LEU A 11 6.29 27.25 -13.08
C LEU A 11 5.75 25.93 -13.66
N ALA A 12 5.71 25.80 -14.98
CA ALA A 12 5.26 24.57 -15.64
C ALA A 12 6.14 23.37 -15.28
N ALA A 13 7.46 23.55 -15.23
CA ALA A 13 8.39 22.47 -14.87
C ALA A 13 8.21 22.00 -13.41
N VAL A 14 7.98 22.93 -12.48
CA VAL A 14 7.69 22.59 -11.07
C VAL A 14 6.37 21.84 -10.95
N ILE A 15 5.33 22.29 -11.65
CA ILE A 15 4.01 21.64 -11.64
C ILE A 15 4.11 20.20 -12.19
N LEU A 16 4.81 20.00 -13.32
CA LEU A 16 5.02 18.66 -13.86
C LEU A 16 5.79 17.75 -12.88
N GLY A 17 6.84 18.27 -12.22
CA GLY A 17 7.60 17.51 -11.24
C GLY A 17 6.76 17.06 -10.03
N VAL A 18 5.87 17.92 -9.53
CA VAL A 18 4.95 17.58 -8.43
C VAL A 18 3.92 16.53 -8.86
N ILE A 19 3.39 16.63 -10.07
CA ILE A 19 2.42 15.64 -10.61
C ILE A 19 3.08 14.26 -10.75
N SER A 20 4.32 14.19 -11.24
CA SER A 20 5.06 12.92 -11.35
C SER A 20 5.33 12.27 -9.99
N ALA A 21 5.59 13.05 -8.94
CA ALA A 21 5.77 12.54 -7.59
C ALA A 21 4.45 12.06 -6.95
N ALA A 22 3.33 12.73 -7.25
CA ALA A 22 2.00 12.35 -6.75
C ALA A 22 1.48 11.05 -7.39
N LEU A 23 1.74 10.84 -8.68
CA LEU A 23 1.34 9.62 -9.40
C LEU A 23 2.07 8.35 -8.93
N ALA A 24 3.16 8.48 -8.17
CA ALA A 24 3.87 7.34 -7.60
C ALA A 24 3.25 6.81 -6.29
N ALA A 25 2.24 7.48 -5.73
CA ALA A 25 1.77 7.23 -4.35
C ALA A 25 0.40 6.55 -4.21
N GLU A 26 -0.21 6.07 -5.29
CA GLU A 26 -1.54 5.44 -5.22
C GLU A 26 -1.49 3.96 -5.63
N VAL A 27 -0.75 3.16 -4.87
CA VAL A 27 -0.93 1.70 -4.92
C VAL A 27 -2.30 1.42 -4.31
N ALA A 28 -3.23 0.89 -5.12
CA ALA A 28 -4.56 0.53 -4.66
C ALA A 28 -4.46 -0.31 -3.38
N ALA A 29 -5.21 0.07 -2.34
CA ALA A 29 -5.22 -0.66 -1.09
C ALA A 29 -5.68 -2.10 -1.36
N PRO A 30 -4.92 -3.12 -0.90
CA PRO A 30 -5.28 -4.50 -1.17
C PRO A 30 -6.54 -4.84 -0.37
N PRO A 31 -7.37 -5.78 -0.88
CA PRO A 31 -8.54 -6.26 -0.15
C PRO A 31 -8.13 -6.87 1.20
N PHE A 32 -9.02 -6.76 2.19
CA PHE A 32 -8.83 -7.43 3.47
C PHE A 32 -8.84 -8.94 3.29
N TYR A 33 -8.04 -9.62 4.10
CA TYR A 33 -7.89 -11.08 4.17
C TYR A 33 -7.22 -11.74 2.96
N ASP A 34 -6.82 -11.01 1.92
CA ASP A 34 -6.11 -11.59 0.78
C ASP A 34 -4.59 -11.67 1.05
N LEU A 35 -4.00 -12.82 0.74
CA LEU A 35 -2.59 -13.09 1.02
C LEU A 35 -1.69 -12.36 0.01
N LEU A 36 -0.92 -11.40 0.52
CA LEU A 36 0.08 -10.64 -0.19
C LEU A 36 1.46 -11.30 -0.07
N PRO A 37 2.32 -11.12 -1.08
CA PRO A 37 3.70 -11.59 -1.00
C PRO A 37 4.47 -10.83 0.10
N PHE A 38 5.54 -11.46 0.61
CA PHE A 38 6.33 -10.91 1.72
C PHE A 38 6.99 -9.56 1.42
N ASP A 39 7.19 -9.24 0.15
CA ASP A 39 7.82 -8.02 -0.36
C ASP A 39 6.80 -6.98 -0.84
N TYR A 40 5.53 -7.08 -0.40
CA TYR A 40 4.49 -6.12 -0.76
C TYR A 40 4.96 -4.66 -0.52
N PRO A 41 4.97 -3.80 -1.55
CA PRO A 41 5.68 -2.53 -1.50
C PRO A 41 4.88 -1.40 -0.81
N GLY A 42 3.61 -1.64 -0.46
CA GLY A 42 2.73 -0.64 0.13
C GLY A 42 2.72 -0.65 1.67
N PRO A 43 2.38 0.48 2.32
CA PRO A 43 2.25 0.54 3.77
C PRO A 43 1.08 -0.34 4.25
N LEU A 44 1.28 -1.02 5.37
CA LEU A 44 0.28 -1.89 6.00
C LEU A 44 -0.04 -1.36 7.40
N ILE A 45 -1.33 -1.39 7.79
CA ILE A 45 -1.77 -0.89 9.11
C ILE A 45 -1.76 -2.03 10.13
N ARG A 46 -2.59 -3.06 9.90
CA ARG A 46 -2.69 -4.27 10.72
C ARG A 46 -2.71 -5.48 9.81
N VAL A 47 -1.90 -6.48 10.15
CA VAL A 47 -1.69 -7.62 9.26
C VAL A 47 -1.78 -8.94 10.01
N CYS A 48 -2.32 -9.94 9.33
CA CYS A 48 -2.18 -11.33 9.72
C CYS A 48 -0.93 -11.89 9.05
N ARG A 49 0.06 -12.32 9.83
CA ARG A 49 1.25 -13.00 9.31
C ARG A 49 1.03 -14.51 9.35
N THR A 50 1.21 -15.15 8.19
CA THR A 50 1.14 -16.61 8.02
C THR A 50 2.51 -17.14 7.63
N GLU A 51 2.63 -18.45 7.43
CA GLU A 51 3.86 -19.05 6.88
C GLU A 51 4.05 -18.76 5.38
N TYR A 52 2.98 -18.39 4.67
CA TYR A 52 2.97 -18.17 3.22
C TYR A 52 3.07 -16.69 2.82
N GLY A 53 2.75 -15.77 3.74
CA GLY A 53 2.72 -14.33 3.44
C GLY A 53 2.02 -13.52 4.51
N ILE A 54 1.48 -12.37 4.10
CA ILE A 54 0.75 -11.44 4.99
C ILE A 54 -0.57 -11.02 4.35
N CYS A 55 -1.63 -10.85 5.11
CA CYS A 55 -2.86 -10.20 4.62
C CYS A 55 -3.27 -9.04 5.51
N LEU A 56 -3.96 -8.04 4.95
CA LEU A 56 -4.54 -6.95 5.73
C LEU A 56 -5.72 -7.46 6.56
N ILE A 57 -5.80 -7.06 7.81
CA ILE A 57 -6.92 -7.35 8.70
C ILE A 57 -7.45 -6.08 9.36
N PRO A 58 -8.69 -6.07 9.88
CA PRO A 58 -9.24 -4.92 10.58
C PRO A 58 -8.35 -4.47 11.74
N PHE A 59 -8.19 -3.15 11.90
CA PHE A 59 -7.34 -2.58 12.95
C PHE A 59 -7.82 -2.84 14.38
N THR A 60 -9.07 -3.30 14.52
CA THR A 60 -9.71 -3.68 15.77
C THR A 60 -9.21 -5.02 16.32
N ILE A 61 -8.50 -5.82 15.52
CA ILE A 61 -7.90 -7.09 15.97
C ILE A 61 -6.58 -6.80 16.69
N MET A 62 -6.46 -7.30 17.92
CA MET A 62 -5.28 -7.07 18.76
C MET A 62 -4.07 -7.88 18.25
N PRO A 63 -2.84 -7.37 18.35
CA PRO A 63 -1.62 -8.15 18.10
C PRO A 63 -1.57 -9.41 18.97
N GLY A 64 -1.07 -10.51 18.42
CA GLY A 64 -1.02 -11.83 19.07
C GLY A 64 -2.33 -12.62 18.96
N THR A 65 -3.41 -12.03 18.44
CA THR A 65 -4.68 -12.73 18.22
C THR A 65 -4.57 -13.67 17.02
N PRO A 66 -5.09 -14.91 17.10
CA PRO A 66 -5.21 -15.78 15.92
C PRO A 66 -6.04 -15.12 14.82
N CYS A 67 -5.61 -15.28 13.56
CA CYS A 67 -6.28 -14.73 12.39
C CYS A 67 -6.16 -15.69 11.20
N GLU A 68 -6.89 -15.38 10.12
CA GLU A 68 -6.90 -16.19 8.91
C GLU A 68 -6.80 -15.30 7.66
N CYS A 69 -6.14 -15.82 6.62
CA CYS A 69 -6.08 -15.22 5.29
C CYS A 69 -6.59 -16.20 4.25
N VAL A 70 -7.02 -15.70 3.10
CA VAL A 70 -7.39 -16.48 1.92
C VAL A 70 -6.29 -16.35 0.89
N THR A 71 -5.86 -17.48 0.32
CA THR A 71 -4.93 -17.51 -0.81
C THR A 71 -5.66 -17.20 -2.12
N ALA A 72 -4.91 -16.94 -3.20
CA ALA A 72 -5.49 -16.74 -4.53
C ALA A 72 -6.33 -17.94 -5.03
N GLU A 73 -6.09 -19.14 -4.49
CA GLU A 73 -6.84 -20.36 -4.79
C GLU A 73 -8.08 -20.54 -3.91
N GLY A 74 -8.38 -19.60 -3.01
CA GLY A 74 -9.53 -19.65 -2.11
C GLY A 74 -9.31 -20.49 -0.84
N ILE A 75 -8.07 -20.93 -0.58
CA ILE A 75 -7.73 -21.72 0.61
C ILE A 75 -7.49 -20.79 1.80
N TRP A 76 -8.14 -21.09 2.94
CA TRP A 76 -7.90 -20.40 4.20
C TRP A 76 -6.62 -20.90 4.88
N VAL A 77 -5.78 -19.97 5.31
CA VAL A 77 -4.52 -20.22 6.00
C VAL A 77 -4.49 -19.47 7.33
N HIS A 78 -4.02 -20.14 8.38
CA HIS A 78 -3.97 -19.57 9.71
C HIS A 78 -2.71 -18.72 9.93
N GLY A 79 -2.83 -17.71 10.77
CA GLY A 79 -1.74 -16.84 11.16
C GLY A 79 -1.97 -16.17 12.50
N VAL A 80 -1.14 -15.17 12.77
CA VAL A 80 -1.22 -14.35 13.98
C VAL A 80 -1.18 -12.88 13.59
N SER A 81 -2.06 -12.10 14.20
CA SER A 81 -2.10 -10.65 14.04
C SER A 81 -0.78 -10.05 14.55
N ILE A 82 -0.11 -9.27 13.72
CA ILE A 82 1.08 -8.53 14.09
C ILE A 82 0.92 -7.03 13.74
N HIS A 83 1.63 -6.21 14.51
CA HIS A 83 1.61 -4.73 14.51
C HIS A 83 0.33 -4.09 15.05
#